data_AF-A0A539DSE6-F1
#
_entry.id   AF-A0A539DSE6-F1
#
_cell.length_a   1.000
_cell.length_b   1.000
_cell.length_c   1.000
_cell.angle_alpha   90.00
_cell.angle_beta   90.00
_cell.angle_gamma   90.00
#
_symmetry.space_group_name_H-M   'P 1'
#
loop_
_entity.id
_entity.type
_entity.pdbx_description
1 polymer ?
#
loop_
_entity_poly.entity_id
_entity_poly.type
_entity_poly.pdbx_seq_one_letter_code
_entity_poly.pdbx_strand_id
1 'polypeptide(L)'
;MTSPLQMPLSDAELIELDGFLLATEEGEERLLLDEAHGFTTALLVSRQPYEQAAWLESIWGEPRFGSGAESEHLTALMLRLRQSIVEQLA
;
A
#
# COMPACT_ATOMS: atom_id res chain seq x y z
N MET A 1 -6.88 21.43 -9.76
CA MET A 1 -5.56 20.77 -9.78
C MET A 1 -5.74 19.46 -9.04
N THR A 2 -5.46 18.33 -9.68
CA THR A 2 -5.59 17.00 -9.07
C THR A 2 -4.42 16.80 -8.10
N SER A 3 -4.69 16.35 -6.87
CA SER A 3 -3.61 16.07 -5.91
C SER A 3 -2.77 14.88 -6.41
N PRO A 4 -1.44 14.84 -6.23
CA PRO A 4 -0.63 13.69 -6.64
C PRO A 4 -1.08 12.38 -6.00
N LEU A 5 -1.75 12.44 -4.84
CA LEU A 5 -2.35 11.27 -4.18
C LEU A 5 -3.59 10.70 -4.90
N GLN A 6 -4.19 11.45 -5.81
CA GLN A 6 -5.37 11.06 -6.61
C GLN A 6 -5.00 10.58 -8.01
N MET A 7 -3.71 10.54 -8.34
CA MET A 7 -3.26 9.96 -9.59
C MET A 7 -3.15 8.44 -9.42
N PRO A 8 -3.78 7.64 -10.30
CA PRO A 8 -3.60 6.20 -10.27
C PRO A 8 -2.12 5.84 -10.43
N LEU A 9 -1.74 4.69 -9.90
CA LEU A 9 -0.41 4.14 -10.11
C LEU A 9 -0.23 3.76 -11.58
N SER A 10 0.95 4.04 -12.12
CA SER A 10 1.39 3.50 -13.40
C SER A 10 1.83 2.04 -13.25
N ASP A 11 1.91 1.32 -14.37
CA ASP A 11 2.38 -0.07 -14.39
C ASP A 11 3.78 -0.22 -13.77
N ALA A 12 4.66 0.76 -13.99
CA ALA A 12 6.01 0.75 -13.41
C ALA A 12 5.98 0.91 -11.88
N GLU A 13 5.12 1.77 -11.36
CA GLU A 13 4.95 1.97 -9.91
C GLU A 13 4.28 0.75 -9.26
N LEU A 14 3.37 0.07 -9.96
CA LEU A 14 2.78 -1.20 -9.50
C LEU A 14 3.85 -2.30 -9.43
N ILE A 15 4.69 -2.42 -10.45
CA ILE A 15 5.81 -3.39 -10.47
C ILE A 15 6.81 -3.10 -9.36
N GLU A 16 7.12 -1.82 -9.11
CA GLU A 16 8.00 -1.41 -8.02
C GLU A 16 7.44 -1.81 -6.65
N LEU A 17 6.18 -1.49 -6.40
CA LEU A 17 5.49 -1.82 -5.16
C LEU A 17 5.37 -3.35 -4.95
N ASP A 18 4.99 -4.08 -5.99
CA ASP A 18 4.93 -5.55 -5.98
C ASP A 18 6.30 -6.17 -5.69
N GLY A 19 7.35 -5.67 -6.34
CA GLY A 19 8.73 -6.12 -6.10
C GLY A 19 9.16 -5.94 -4.65
N PHE A 20 8.80 -4.83 -4.01
CA PHE A 20 9.08 -4.62 -2.59
C PHE A 20 8.29 -5.57 -1.68
N LEU A 21 7.01 -5.79 -1.97
CA LEU A 21 6.15 -6.69 -1.19
C LEU A 21 6.60 -8.15 -1.32
N LEU A 22 7.10 -8.56 -2.48
CA LEU A 22 7.62 -9.91 -2.75
C LEU A 22 9.01 -10.16 -2.15
N ALA A 23 9.82 -9.12 -1.94
CA ALA A 23 11.22 -9.24 -1.53
C ALA A 23 11.41 -9.51 -0.01
N THR A 24 10.48 -10.20 0.63
CA THR A 24 10.51 -10.50 2.07
C THR A 24 11.65 -11.45 2.44
N GLU A 25 12.38 -11.17 3.52
CA GLU A 25 13.33 -12.14 4.10
C GLU A 25 12.61 -13.23 4.91
N GLU A 26 13.31 -14.32 5.25
CA GLU A 26 12.76 -15.36 6.13
C GLU A 26 12.29 -14.75 7.46
N GLY A 27 10.99 -14.85 7.74
CA GLY A 27 10.36 -14.32 8.95
C GLY A 27 9.70 -12.94 8.79
N GLU A 28 9.83 -12.29 7.63
CA GLU A 28 9.04 -11.10 7.31
C GLU A 28 7.74 -11.50 6.60
N GLU A 29 6.59 -11.23 7.22
CA GLU A 29 5.27 -11.47 6.63
C GLU A 29 4.73 -10.14 6.08
N ARG A 30 4.91 -9.90 4.78
CA ARG A 30 4.28 -8.78 4.06
C ARG A 30 3.14 -9.34 3.22
N LEU A 31 2.05 -8.57 3.08
CA LEU A 31 0.99 -8.94 2.16
C LEU A 31 1.49 -8.75 0.71
N LEU A 32 1.16 -9.71 -0.16
CA LEU A 32 1.35 -9.56 -1.60
C LEU A 32 0.50 -8.40 -2.13
N LEU A 33 0.81 -7.88 -3.32
CA LEU A 33 0.09 -6.71 -3.85
C LEU A 33 -1.42 -6.95 -3.98
N ASP A 34 -1.84 -8.13 -4.40
CA ASP A 34 -3.25 -8.53 -4.51
C ASP A 34 -3.91 -8.73 -3.15
N GLU A 35 -3.19 -9.30 -2.18
CA GLU A 35 -3.62 -9.41 -0.78
C GLU A 35 -3.78 -8.04 -0.12
N ALA A 36 -2.82 -7.14 -0.32
CA ALA A 36 -2.85 -5.76 0.16
C ALA A 36 -4.03 -4.98 -0.44
N HIS A 37 -4.30 -5.19 -1.74
CA HIS A 37 -5.48 -4.63 -2.40
C HIS A 37 -6.78 -5.17 -1.80
N GLY A 38 -6.88 -6.49 -1.61
CA GLY A 38 -8.05 -7.15 -1.02
C GLY A 38 -8.30 -6.70 0.43
N PHE A 39 -7.25 -6.66 1.24
CA PHE A 39 -7.28 -6.14 2.60
C PHE A 39 -7.74 -4.68 2.66
N THR A 40 -7.16 -3.82 1.82
CA THR A 40 -7.55 -2.40 1.74
C THR A 40 -9.00 -2.24 1.31
N THR A 41 -9.47 -3.06 0.37
CA THR A 41 -10.88 -3.10 -0.05
C THR A 41 -11.79 -3.47 1.11
N ALA A 42 -11.46 -4.54 1.85
CA ALA A 42 -12.22 -4.98 3.00
C ALA A 42 -12.30 -3.90 4.10
N LEU A 43 -11.17 -3.22 4.39
CA LEU A 43 -11.13 -2.10 5.33
C LEU A 43 -12.08 -0.97 4.91
N LEU A 44 -12.00 -0.52 3.66
CA LEU A 44 -12.83 0.58 3.14
C LEU A 44 -14.32 0.24 3.18
N VAL A 45 -14.70 -0.99 2.83
CA VAL A 45 -16.09 -1.45 2.84
C VAL A 45 -16.64 -1.65 4.25
N SER A 46 -15.78 -2.06 5.21
CA SER A 46 -16.19 -2.33 6.60
C SER A 46 -16.74 -1.10 7.34
N ARG A 47 -16.36 0.11 6.90
CA ARG A 47 -16.66 1.40 7.55
C ARG A 47 -16.26 1.48 9.03
N GLN A 48 -15.39 0.59 9.51
CA GLN A 48 -14.83 0.68 10.84
C GLN A 48 -13.74 1.76 10.89
N PRO A 49 -13.60 2.50 12.00
CA PRO A 49 -12.47 3.39 12.17
C PRO A 49 -11.17 2.55 12.26
N TYR A 50 -10.14 2.98 11.56
CA TYR A 50 -8.82 2.37 11.61
C TYR A 50 -7.73 3.44 11.63
N GLU A 51 -6.68 3.19 12.41
CA GLU A 51 -5.51 4.08 12.48
C GLU A 51 -4.64 3.91 11.25
N GLN A 52 -4.15 5.03 10.68
CA GLN A 52 -3.39 4.97 9.43
C GLN A 52 -2.12 4.12 9.54
N ALA A 53 -1.41 4.23 10.67
CA ALA A 53 -0.21 3.45 10.91
C ALA A 53 -0.52 1.95 11.00
N ALA A 54 -1.63 1.58 11.65
CA ALA A 54 -1.97 0.19 11.94
C ALA A 54 -2.32 -0.63 10.67
N TRP A 55 -3.05 -0.06 9.71
CA TRP A 55 -3.35 -0.79 8.47
C TRP A 55 -2.13 -0.87 7.55
N LEU A 56 -1.26 0.14 7.54
CA LEU A 56 0.00 0.08 6.82
C LEU A 56 0.90 -1.02 7.41
N GLU A 57 1.02 -1.09 8.73
CA GLU A 57 1.74 -2.17 9.42
C GLU A 57 1.19 -3.56 9.08
N SER A 58 -0.13 -3.69 8.92
CA SER A 58 -0.74 -4.96 8.50
C SER A 58 -0.36 -5.39 7.09
N ILE A 59 0.02 -4.45 6.21
CA ILE A 59 0.48 -4.73 4.85
C ILE A 59 1.99 -4.95 4.83
N TRP A 60 2.73 -4.12 5.56
CA TRP A 60 4.19 -4.11 5.57
C TRP A 60 4.84 -5.15 6.47
N GLY A 61 4.12 -5.67 7.46
CA GLY A 61 4.72 -6.45 8.55
C GLY A 61 5.81 -5.64 9.26
N GLU A 62 7.02 -6.21 9.30
CA GLU A 62 8.24 -5.54 9.78
C GLU A 62 9.13 -5.15 8.58
N PRO A 63 8.82 -4.07 7.84
CA PRO A 63 9.54 -3.75 6.61
C PRO A 63 10.96 -3.27 6.89
N ARG A 64 11.92 -3.78 6.12
CA ARG A 64 13.26 -3.21 6.03
C ARG A 64 13.37 -2.35 4.78
N PHE A 65 13.28 -1.04 4.97
CA PHE A 65 13.57 -0.06 3.91
C PHE A 65 15.08 0.18 3.82
N GLY A 66 15.60 0.31 2.61
CA GLY A 66 16.98 0.71 2.32
C GLY A 66 17.28 2.15 2.70
N SER A 67 16.25 3.01 2.78
CA SER A 67 16.40 4.40 3.26
C SER A 67 15.06 5.01 3.71
N GLY A 68 15.12 6.13 4.43
CA GLY A 68 13.92 6.91 4.74
C GLY A 68 13.19 7.41 3.48
N ALA A 69 13.92 7.78 2.43
CA ALA A 69 13.33 8.21 1.16
C ALA A 69 12.58 7.08 0.45
N GLU A 70 13.11 5.85 0.51
CA GLU A 70 12.41 4.67 -0.02
C GLU A 70 11.14 4.38 0.77
N SER A 71 11.20 4.47 2.10
CA SER A 71 10.03 4.30 2.98
C SER A 71 8.92 5.31 2.66
N GLU A 72 9.29 6.58 2.52
CA GLU A 72 8.36 7.66 2.17
C GLU A 72 7.74 7.43 0.77
N HIS A 73 8.56 7.04 -0.21
CA HIS A 73 8.13 6.77 -1.58
C HIS A 73 7.14 5.59 -1.65
N LEU A 74 7.50 4.43 -1.12
CA LEU A 74 6.64 3.24 -1.14
C LEU A 74 5.35 3.46 -0.34
N THR A 75 5.41 4.20 0.77
CA THR A 75 4.22 4.61 1.51
C THR A 75 3.32 5.50 0.66
N ALA A 76 3.89 6.45 -0.09
CA ALA A 76 3.11 7.30 -1.01
C ALA A 76 2.44 6.47 -2.12
N LEU A 77 3.10 5.45 -2.65
CA LEU A 77 2.50 4.53 -3.62
C LEU A 77 1.32 3.76 -3.01
N MET A 78 1.45 3.24 -1.79
CA MET A 78 0.33 2.57 -1.10
C MET A 78 -0.86 3.48 -0.81
N LEU A 79 -0.60 4.74 -0.45
CA LEU A 79 -1.67 5.72 -0.23
C LEU A 79 -2.41 6.04 -1.54
N ARG A 80 -1.70 6.09 -2.67
CA ARG A 80 -2.29 6.23 -4.00
C ARG A 80 -3.08 4.99 -4.41
N LEU A 81 -2.57 3.78 -4.15
CA LEU A 81 -3.31 2.53 -4.37
C LEU A 81 -4.64 2.56 -3.62
N ARG A 82 -4.61 2.89 -2.33
CA ARG A 82 -5.82 3.04 -1.52
C ARG A 82 -6.78 4.07 -2.12
N GLN A 83 -6.28 5.21 -2.59
CA GLN A 83 -7.12 6.24 -3.21
C GLN A 83 -7.78 5.75 -4.51
N SER A 84 -7.07 4.97 -5.34
CA SER A 84 -7.66 4.33 -6.51
C SER A 84 -8.77 3.33 -6.14
N ILE A 85 -8.59 2.57 -5.06
CA ILE A 85 -9.65 1.65 -4.56
C ILE A 85 -10.87 2.45 -4.08
N VAL A 86 -10.67 3.56 -3.37
CA VAL A 86 -11.77 4.46 -2.97
C VAL A 86 -12.57 4.93 -4.19
N GLU A 87 -11.88 5.32 -5.27
CA GLU A 87 -12.54 5.76 -6.52
C GLU A 87 -13.31 4.64 -7.22
N GLN A 88 -12.88 3.39 -7.10
CA GLN A 88 -13.58 2.22 -7.66
C GLN A 88 -14.81 1.80 -6.82
N LEU A 89 -14.82 2.12 -5.52
CA LEU A 89 -15.90 1.78 -4.59
C LEU A 89 -16.97 2.89 -4.47
N ALA A 90 -16.71 4.08 -5.03
CA ALA A 90 -17.61 5.24 -5.02
C ALA A 90 -18.76 5.10 -6.03
#